data_AF-A0A2M7E602-F1
#
_entry.id   AF-A0A2M7E602-F1
#
_cell.length_a   1.000
_cell.length_b   1.000
_cell.length_c   1.000
_cell.angle_alpha   90.00
_cell.angle_beta   90.00
_cell.angle_gamma   90.00
#
_symmetry.space_group_name_H-M   'P 1'
#
loop_
_entity.id
_entity.type
_entity.pdbx_description
1 polymer ?
#
loop_
_entity_poly.entity_id
_entity_poly.type
_entity_poly.pdbx_seq_one_letter_code
_entity_poly.pdbx_strand_id
1 'polypeptide(L)' 'MITNEQFEILTSPQNPKIKFVTELLNSKGRKKHGLFLAEGLREMQIALKSGFTPIQIFFNSEFIEKKGL' A
#
# COMPACT_ATOMS: atom_id res chain seq x y z
N MET A 1 16.51 -12.30 8.06
CA MET A 1 16.20 -11.44 9.21
C MET A 1 15.87 -10.07 8.66
N ILE A 2 14.63 -9.60 8.78
CA ILE A 2 14.27 -8.24 8.37
C ILE A 2 14.56 -7.36 9.60
N THR A 3 15.50 -6.44 9.49
CA THR A 3 15.90 -5.52 10.55
C THR A 3 14.81 -4.48 10.79
N ASN A 4 14.57 -4.11 12.06
CA ASN A 4 13.55 -3.15 12.51
C ASN A 4 13.75 -1.70 12.01
N GLU A 5 14.69 -1.43 11.10
CA GLU A 5 14.95 -0.11 10.52
C GLU A 5 14.18 0.17 9.22
N GLN A 6 13.39 -0.78 8.69
CA GLN A 6 12.91 -0.69 7.30
C GLN A 6 11.50 -0.10 7.11
N PHE A 7 10.70 0.09 8.18
CA PHE A 7 9.27 0.45 8.06
C PHE A 7 8.86 1.57 9.01
N GLU A 8 7.96 2.44 8.54
CA GLU A 8 7.34 3.51 9.33
C GLU A 8 5.96 3.08 9.82
N ILE A 9 5.73 3.12 11.14
CA ILE A 9 4.42 2.84 11.74
C ILE A 9 3.52 4.07 11.61
N LEU A 10 2.38 3.91 10.95
CA LEU A 10 1.37 4.95 10.79
C LEU A 10 0.22 4.72 11.78
N THR A 11 0.06 5.61 12.76
CA THR A 11 -0.95 5.48 13.84
C THR A 11 -2.13 6.43 13.70
N SER A 12 -2.00 7.52 12.93
CA SER A 12 -3.04 8.56 12.80
C SER A 12 -3.74 8.49 11.44
N PRO A 13 -5.08 8.43 11.38
CA PRO A 13 -5.84 8.55 10.13
C PRO A 13 -5.61 9.89 9.41
N GLN A 14 -5.17 10.93 10.13
CA GLN A 14 -4.89 12.23 9.55
C GLN A 14 -3.51 12.31 8.89
N ASN A 15 -2.68 11.26 9.00
CA ASN A 15 -1.37 11.19 8.38
C ASN A 15 -1.47 11.43 6.85
N PRO A 16 -0.61 12.29 6.28
CA PRO A 16 -0.64 12.59 4.85
C PRO A 16 -0.57 11.36 3.93
N LYS A 17 0.18 10.31 4.30
CA LYS A 17 0.27 9.06 3.53
C LYS A 17 -1.06 8.31 3.50
N ILE A 18 -1.77 8.26 4.63
CA ILE A 18 -3.11 7.64 4.71
C ILE A 18 -4.13 8.45 3.90
N LYS A 19 -4.09 9.78 3.99
CA LYS A 19 -4.94 10.66 3.16
C LYS A 19 -4.66 10.45 1.67
N PHE A 20 -3.40 10.34 1.29
CA PHE A 20 -2.99 10.07 -0.09
C PHE A 20 -3.56 8.74 -0.61
N VAL A 21 -3.45 7.64 0.14
CA VAL A 21 -4.06 6.36 -0.23
C VAL A 21 -5.58 6.48 -0.36
N THR A 22 -6.22 7.19 0.56
CA THR A 22 -7.68 7.46 0.52
C THR A 22 -8.08 8.22 -0.76
N GLU A 23 -7.25 9.16 -1.24
CA GLU A 23 -7.50 9.86 -2.51
C GLU A 23 -7.54 8.88 -3.70
N LEU A 24 -6.73 7.82 -3.70
CA LEU A 24 -6.66 6.85 -4.79
C LEU A 24 -7.91 5.95 -4.91
N LEU A 25 -8.77 5.90 -3.89
CA LEU A 25 -10.04 5.17 -3.94
C LEU A 25 -11.01 5.75 -4.98
N ASN A 26 -10.90 7.04 -5.28
CA ASN A 26 -11.79 7.72 -6.22
C ASN A 26 -11.09 8.09 -7.54
N SER A 27 -11.88 8.19 -8.63
CA SER A 27 -11.38 8.45 -9.98
C SER A 27 -10.63 9.80 -10.10
N LYS A 28 -11.09 10.82 -9.36
CA LYS A 28 -10.46 12.15 -9.36
C LYS A 28 -9.03 12.09 -8.80
N GLY A 29 -8.84 11.40 -7.66
CA GLY A 29 -7.53 11.23 -7.06
C GLY A 29 -6.60 10.39 -7.93
N ARG A 30 -7.10 9.29 -8.52
CA ARG A 30 -6.29 8.49 -9.46
C ARG A 30 -5.80 9.29 -10.67
N LYS A 31 -6.68 10.09 -11.27
CA LYS A 31 -6.30 10.98 -12.40
C LYS A 31 -5.31 12.06 -11.97
N LYS A 32 -5.52 12.68 -10.81
CA LYS A 32 -4.64 13.71 -10.25
C LYS A 32 -3.20 13.20 -10.06
N HIS A 33 -3.05 11.99 -9.52
CA HIS A 33 -1.74 11.43 -9.19
C HIS A 33 -1.12 10.57 -10.30
N GLY A 34 -1.92 10.12 -11.27
CA GLY A 34 -1.48 9.14 -12.26
C GLY A 34 -1.23 7.76 -11.67
N LEU A 35 -1.84 7.47 -10.51
CA LEU A 35 -1.61 6.26 -9.71
C LEU A 35 -2.91 5.54 -9.41
N PHE A 36 -2.80 4.26 -9.09
CA PHE A 36 -3.91 3.44 -8.62
C PHE A 36 -3.47 2.60 -7.42
N LEU A 37 -4.45 2.06 -6.72
CA LEU A 37 -4.23 1.17 -5.58
C LEU A 37 -4.47 -0.28 -6.01
N ALA A 38 -3.52 -1.16 -5.74
CA ALA A 38 -3.67 -2.60 -5.89
C ALA A 38 -3.84 -3.20 -4.48
N GLU A 39 -5.08 -3.56 -4.12
CA GLU A 39 -5.40 -4.08 -2.79
C GLU A 39 -5.51 -5.60 -2.80
N GLY A 40 -4.87 -6.24 -1.81
CA GLY A 40 -4.90 -7.69 -1.64
C GLY A 40 -3.83 -8.42 -2.47
N LEU A 41 -3.45 -9.61 -1.99
CA LEU A 41 -2.33 -10.37 -2.54
C LEU A 41 -2.48 -10.69 -4.03
N ARG A 42 -3.68 -11.08 -4.46
CA ARG A 42 -3.94 -11.45 -5.86
C ARG A 42 -3.76 -10.26 -6.81
N GLU A 43 -4.35 -9.12 -6.49
CA GLU A 43 -4.27 -7.92 -7.33
C GLU A 43 -2.84 -7.37 -7.37
N MET A 44 -2.14 -7.39 -6.23
CA MET A 44 -0.71 -7.05 -6.18
C MET A 44 0.13 -7.97 -7.07
N GLN A 45 -0.11 -9.28 -7.05
CA GLN A 45 0.59 -10.23 -7.92
C GLN A 45 0.30 -9.97 -9.41
N ILE A 46 -0.94 -9.65 -9.77
CA ILE A 46 -1.31 -9.31 -11.14
C ILE A 46 -0.60 -8.03 -11.59
N ALA A 47 -0.59 -6.99 -10.74
CA ALA A 47 0.10 -5.73 -11.05
C ALA A 47 1.60 -5.95 -11.28
N LEU A 48 2.25 -6.71 -10.40
CA LEU A 48 3.67 -7.07 -10.55
C LEU A 48 3.94 -7.85 -11.84
N LYS A 49 3.15 -8.89 -12.12
CA LYS A 49 3.27 -9.70 -13.35
C LYS A 49 3.01 -8.89 -14.62
N SER A 50 2.23 -7.83 -14.53
CA SER A 50 1.92 -6.93 -15.65
C SER A 50 2.98 -5.84 -15.85
N GLY A 51 4.08 -5.87 -15.08
CA GLY A 51 5.19 -4.93 -15.22
C GLY A 51 5.07 -3.64 -14.40
N PHE A 52 4.06 -3.51 -13.53
CA PHE A 52 3.98 -2.37 -12.63
C PHE A 52 4.96 -2.51 -11.48
N THR A 53 5.60 -1.39 -11.10
CA THR A 53 6.47 -1.30 -9.92
C THR A 53 5.74 -0.56 -8.80
N PRO A 54 5.60 -1.14 -7.59
CA PRO A 54 4.99 -0.45 -6.46
C PRO A 54 5.83 0.76 -6.05
N ILE A 55 5.17 1.90 -5.86
CA ILE A 55 5.82 3.13 -5.37
C ILE A 55 5.79 3.18 -3.84
N GLN A 56 4.72 2.66 -3.23
CA GLN A 56 4.54 2.54 -1.78
C GLN A 56 3.80 1.24 -1.47
N ILE A 57 4.16 0.59 -0.37
CA ILE A 57 3.49 -0.61 0.14
C ILE A 57 2.96 -0.29 1.53
N PHE A 58 1.68 -0.59 1.74
CA PHE A 58 1.02 -0.49 3.03
C PHE A 58 0.59 -1.89 3.44
N PHE A 59 0.87 -2.26 4.68
CA PHE A 59 0.46 -3.54 5.23
C PHE A 59 0.13 -3.38 6.70
N ASN A 60 -0.71 -4.28 7.19
CA ASN A 60 -0.96 -4.42 8.62
C ASN A 60 0.00 -5.49 9.16
N SER A 61 0.91 -5.09 10.04
CA SER A 61 1.94 -5.99 10.57
C SER A 61 1.35 -7.17 11.34
N GLU A 62 0.33 -6.93 12.17
CA GLU A 62 -0.35 -7.96 12.96
C GLU A 62 -1.05 -8.99 12.05
N PHE A 63 -1.66 -8.54 10.95
CA PHE A 63 -2.30 -9.42 9.98
C PHE A 63 -1.29 -10.33 9.27
N ILE A 64 -0.14 -9.78 8.87
CA ILE A 64 0.94 -10.53 8.23
C ILE A 64 1.51 -11.58 9.18
N GLU A 65 1.82 -11.19 10.42
CA GLU A 65 2.30 -12.10 11.47
C GLU A 65 1.31 -13.25 11.72
N LYS A 66 0.02 -12.92 11.90
CA LYS A 66 -1.04 -13.92 12.12
C LYS A 66 -1.20 -14.89 10.94
N LYS A 67 -0.93 -14.44 9.72
CA LYS A 67 -1.01 -15.26 8.51
C LYS A 67 0.26 -16.05 8.23
N GLY A 68 1.36 -15.79 8.93
CA GLY A 68 2.66 -16.41 8.68
C GLY A 68 3.21 -16.06 7.30
N LEU A 69 2.91 -14.84 6.82
CA LEU A 69 3.38 -14.31 5.53
C LEU A 69 4.70 -13.56 5.67
#